data_AF-A0A6D2CDN7-F1
#
_entry.id   AF-A0A6D2CDN7-F1
#
_cell.length_a   1.000
_cell.length_b   1.000
_cell.length_c   1.000
_cell.angle_alpha   90.00
_cell.angle_beta   90.00
_cell.angle_gamma   90.00
#
_symmetry.space_group_name_H-M   'P 1'
#
loop_
_entity.id
_entity.type
_entity.pdbx_description
1 polymer ?
#
loop_
_entity_poly.entity_id
_entity_poly.type
_entity_poly.pdbx_seq_one_letter_code
_entity_poly.pdbx_strand_id
1 'polypeptide(L)' 'MAYVQESIAPEMMGKVFSLLMTAMTLSMPIGLLVAGPVVEVIGVNTWFFWSGVALIVNAVLCRILTRRYDKVTMKPQVD' A
#
# COMPACT_ATOMS: atom_id res chain seq x y z
N MET A 1 5.15 -4.62 9.09
CA MET A 1 4.46 -4.65 10.40
C MET A 1 5.41 -4.44 11.56
N ALA A 2 6.57 -5.10 11.61
CA ALA A 2 7.60 -4.84 12.63
C ALA A 2 7.95 -3.33 12.76
N TYR A 3 8.18 -2.65 11.64
CA TYR A 3 8.44 -1.20 11.62
C TYR A 3 7.34 -0.34 12.28
N VAL A 4 6.06 -0.69 12.07
CA VAL A 4 4.92 0.05 12.66
C VAL A 4 4.82 -0.24 14.15
N GLN A 5 5.15 -1.46 14.58
CA GLN A 5 5.16 -1.81 16.00
C GLN A 5 6.33 -1.15 16.76
N GLU A 6 7.49 -1.00 16.11
CA GLU A 6 8.66 -0.33 16.69
C GLU A 6 8.51 1.20 16.72
N SER A 7 7.86 1.78 15.70
CA SER A 7 7.76 3.24 15.57
C SER A 7 6.59 3.88 16.33
N ILE A 8 5.61 3.09 16.78
CA ILE A 8 4.36 3.60 17.39
C ILE A 8 4.29 3.20 18.86
N ALA A 9 4.00 4.18 19.74
CA ALA A 9 3.79 3.92 21.16
C ALA A 9 2.67 2.89 21.37
N PRO A 10 2.85 1.91 22.30
CA PRO A 10 1.93 0.79 22.48
C PRO A 10 0.49 1.23 22.81
N GLU A 11 0.33 2.37 23.47
CA GLU A 11 -0.96 2.99 23.79
C GLU A 11 -1.79 3.44 22.57
N MET A 12 -1.13 3.76 21.45
CA MET A 12 -1.79 4.18 20.20
C MET A 12 -1.86 3.06 19.15
N MET A 13 -1.21 1.92 19.41
CA MET A 13 -1.09 0.82 18.46
C MET A 13 -2.46 0.32 17.96
N GLY A 14 -3.43 0.15 18.88
CA GLY A 14 -4.78 -0.28 18.54
C GLY A 14 -5.53 0.69 17.62
N LYS A 15 -5.34 2.00 17.80
CA LYS A 15 -5.93 3.03 16.92
C LYS A 15 -5.31 3.01 15.52
N VAL A 16 -3.99 2.88 15.44
CA VAL A 16 -3.28 2.82 14.15
C VAL A 16 -3.67 1.57 13.38
N PHE A 17 -3.69 0.39 14.01
CA PHE A 17 -4.14 -0.83 13.35
C PHE A 17 -5.59 -0.75 12.93
N SER A 18 -6.48 -0.20 13.76
CA SER A 18 -7.88 -0.03 13.37
C SER A 18 -8.02 0.86 12.13
N LEU A 19 -7.30 1.97 12.04
CA LEU A 19 -7.32 2.85 10.87
C LEU A 19 -6.79 2.15 9.61
N LEU A 20 -5.67 1.43 9.73
CA LEU A 20 -5.10 0.66 8.62
C LEU A 20 -6.07 -0.41 8.12
N MET A 21 -6.70 -1.16 9.03
CA MET A 21 -7.68 -2.21 8.68
C MET A 21 -8.95 -1.63 8.05
N THR A 22 -9.44 -0.50 8.55
CA THR A 22 -10.58 0.21 7.94
C THR A 22 -10.24 0.69 6.54
N ALA A 23 -9.06 1.28 6.34
CA ALA A 23 -8.62 1.73 5.01
C ALA A 23 -8.49 0.55 4.02
N MET A 24 -7.95 -0.59 4.47
CA MET A 24 -7.89 -1.81 3.66
C MET A 24 -9.28 -2.33 3.30
N THR A 25 -10.17 -2.42 4.29
CA THR A 25 -11.55 -2.90 4.09
C THR A 25 -12.34 -1.99 3.16
N LEU A 26 -12.14 -0.66 3.23
CA LEU A 26 -12.77 0.31 2.33
C LEU A 26 -12.20 0.27 0.91
N SER A 27 -10.92 -0.07 0.75
CA SER A 27 -10.27 -0.13 -0.58
C SER A 27 -10.92 -1.18 -1.49
N MET A 28 -11.40 -2.29 -0.92
CA MET A 28 -12.05 -3.37 -1.69
C MET A 28 -13.38 -2.95 -2.36
N PRO A 29 -14.41 -2.48 -1.64
CA PRO A 29 -15.66 -2.04 -2.26
C PRO A 29 -15.46 -0.86 -3.20
N ILE A 30 -14.55 0.07 -2.88
CA ILE A 30 -14.23 1.20 -3.77
C ILE A 30 -13.57 0.68 -5.06
N GLY A 31 -12.63 -0.24 -4.95
CA GLY A 31 -11.96 -0.84 -6.11
C GLY A 31 -12.94 -1.56 -7.03
N LEU A 32 -13.89 -2.31 -6.47
CA LEU A 32 -14.92 -3.00 -7.24
C LEU A 32 -15.93 -2.05 -7.88
N LEU A 33 -16.35 -1.01 -7.15
CA LEU A 33 -17.28 0.01 -7.65
C LEU A 33 -16.72 0.75 -8.88
N VAL A 34 -15.40 0.97 -8.91
CA VAL A 34 -14.73 1.58 -10.07
C VAL A 34 -14.45 0.55 -11.15
N ALA A 35 -13.98 -0.65 -10.78
CA ALA A 35 -13.62 -1.68 -11.76
C ALA A 35 -14.81 -2.13 -12.60
N GLY A 36 -16.01 -2.25 -12.02
CA GLY A 36 -17.23 -2.66 -12.73
C GLY A 36 -17.49 -1.86 -14.01
N PRO A 37 -17.84 -0.55 -13.91
CA PRO A 37 -18.16 0.27 -15.08
C PRO A 37 -16.97 0.43 -16.02
N VAL A 38 -15.74 0.46 -15.51
CA VAL A 38 -14.56 0.59 -16.37
C VAL A 38 -14.39 -0.67 -17.22
N VAL A 39 -14.49 -1.86 -16.62
CA VAL A 39 -14.38 -3.13 -17.35
C VAL A 39 -15.48 -3.28 -18.40
N GLU A 40 -16.70 -2.78 -18.14
CA GLU A 40 -17.78 -2.79 -19.14
C GLU A 40 -17.45 -1.92 -20.37
N VAL A 41 -16.75 -0.79 -20.19
CA VAL A 41 -16.44 0.14 -21.27
C VAL A 41 -15.18 -0.25 -22.05
N ILE A 42 -14.08 -0.62 -21.36
CA ILE A 42 -12.77 -0.86 -21.99
C ILE A 42 -12.42 -2.34 -22.14
N GLY A 43 -13.25 -3.23 -21.57
CA GLY A 43 -13.02 -4.67 -21.53
C GLY A 43 -12.05 -5.11 -20.44
N VAL A 44 -12.22 -6.36 -20.00
CA VAL A 44 -11.41 -6.99 -18.94
C VAL A 44 -9.92 -7.00 -19.30
N ASN A 45 -9.57 -7.37 -20.54
CA ASN A 45 -8.17 -7.48 -20.97
C ASN A 45 -7.39 -6.17 -20.81
N THR A 46 -7.97 -5.06 -21.31
CA THR A 46 -7.37 -3.73 -21.23
C THR A 46 -7.24 -3.26 -19.78
N TRP A 47 -8.25 -3.51 -18.95
CA TRP A 47 -8.23 -3.18 -17.52
C TRP A 47 -7.13 -3.92 -16.75
N PHE A 48 -6.98 -5.22 -16.99
CA PHE A 48 -5.93 -6.03 -16.35
C PHE A 48 -4.52 -5.61 -16.80
N PHE A 49 -4.35 -5.27 -18.08
CA PHE A 49 -3.06 -4.77 -18.58
C PHE A 49 -2.66 -3.46 -17.89
N TRP A 50 -3.56 -2.46 -17.86
CA TRP A 50 -3.26 -1.16 -17.25
C TRP A 50 -3.09 -1.23 -15.73
N SER A 51 -3.89 -2.04 -15.03
CA SER A 51 -3.70 -2.25 -13.59
C SER A 51 -2.36 -2.93 -13.29
N GLY A 52 -1.92 -3.89 -14.11
CA GLY A 52 -0.59 -4.49 -14.00
C GLY A 52 0.54 -3.45 -14.18
N VAL A 53 0.43 -2.60 -15.20
CA VAL A 53 1.38 -1.49 -15.41
C VAL A 53 1.39 -0.54 -14.21
N ALA A 54 0.22 -0.18 -13.67
CA ALA A 54 0.11 0.67 -12.49
C ALA A 54 0.78 0.04 -11.25
N LEU A 55 0.65 -1.27 -11.05
CA LEU A 55 1.32 -1.98 -9.96
C LEU A 55 2.85 -1.97 -10.11
N ILE A 56 3.36 -2.15 -11.33
CA ILE A 56 4.81 -2.07 -11.60
C ILE A 56 5.32 -0.66 -11.30
N VAL A 57 4.62 0.38 -11.77
CA VAL A 57 4.97 1.78 -11.49
C VAL A 57 4.95 2.05 -9.99
N ASN A 58 3.93 1.59 -9.28
CA ASN A 58 3.85 1.71 -7.83
C ASN A 58 5.03 1.01 -7.12
N ALA A 59 5.40 -0.19 -7.54
CA ALA A 59 6.55 -0.90 -6.99
C ALA A 59 7.87 -0.15 -7.21
N VAL A 60 8.08 0.42 -8.40
CA VAL A 60 9.27 1.23 -8.71
C VAL A 60 9.27 2.51 -7.88
N LEU A 61 8.13 3.20 -7.77
CA LEU A 61 7.98 4.40 -6.95
C LEU A 61 8.27 4.11 -5.48
N CYS A 62 7.69 3.05 -4.92
CA CYS A 62 8.00 2.59 -3.57
C CYS A 62 9.50 2.36 -3.42
N ARG A 63 10.14 1.65 -4.35
CA ARG A 63 11.60 1.40 -4.28
C ARG A 63 12.41 2.71 -4.31
N ILE A 64 12.04 3.69 -5.12
CA ILE A 64 12.75 4.96 -5.23
C ILE A 64 12.54 5.83 -3.98
N LEU A 65 11.32 5.94 -3.49
CA LEU A 65 10.98 6.72 -2.31
C LEU A 65 11.57 6.08 -1.06
N THR A 66 11.40 4.78 -0.88
CA THR A 66 11.94 4.03 0.26
C THR A 66 13.47 4.08 0.28
N ARG A 67 14.16 4.13 -0.87
CA ARG A 67 15.63 4.32 -0.93
C ARG A 67 16.15 5.57 -0.20
N ARG A 68 15.34 6.63 -0.06
CA ARG A 68 15.71 7.82 0.72
C ARG A 68 15.64 7.56 2.23
N TYR A 69 14.68 6.76 2.66
CA TYR A 69 14.45 6.41 4.06
C TYR A 69 15.37 5.27 4.53
N ASP A 70 15.64 4.29 3.66
CA ASP A 70 16.48 3.12 3.96
C ASP A 70 17.90 3.52 4.41
N LYS A 71 18.43 4.65 3.91
CA LYS A 71 19.73 5.19 4.33
C LYS A 71 19.74 5.72 5.76
N VAL A 72 18.58 6.04 6.33
CA VAL A 72 18.43 6.60 7.68
C VAL A 72 18.05 5.50 8.68
N THR A 73 17.32 4.46 8.25
CA THR A 73 16.92 3.32 9.09
C THR A 73 17.92 2.16 9.12
N MET A 74 18.81 1.99 8.13
CA MET A 74 19.91 1.01 8.19
C MET A 74 21.11 1.48 9.06
N LYS A 75 20.87 1.97 10.28
CA LYS A 75 21.89 1.74 11.31
C LYS A 75 21.74 0.28 11.72
N PRO A 76 22.81 -0.53 11.71
CA PRO A 76 22.75 -1.86 12.30
C PRO A 76 22.24 -1.67 13.73
N GLN A 77 21.17 -2.37 14.10
CA GLN A 77 20.85 -2.57 15.51
C GLN A 77 22.05 -3.31 16.10
N VAL A 78 22.95 -2.53 16.68
CA VAL A 78 23.95 -2.97 17.63
C VAL A 78 23.29 -2.74 18.99
N ASP A 79 23.32 -3.83 19.77
CA ASP A 79 22.85 -4.04 21.15
C ASP A 79 21.45 -4.68 21.30
#